data_AF-A0A9D9XZ30-F1
#
_entry.id   AF-A0A9D9XZ30-F1
#
_cell.length_a   1.000
_cell.length_b   1.000
_cell.length_c   1.000
_cell.angle_alpha   90.00
_cell.angle_beta   90.00
_cell.angle_gamma   90.00
#
_symmetry.space_group_name_H-M   'P 1'
#
loop_
_entity.id
_entity.type
_entity.pdbx_description
1 polymer ?
#
loop_
_entity_poly.entity_id
_entity_poly.type
_entity_poly.pdbx_seq_one_letter_code
_entity_poly.pdbx_strand_id
1 'polypeptide(L)'
;VQRWSNAKTGHSPEFWSRAMGWYILGLVDVLEIFPETHPKKKELIKVFEQLTDALVKVQDPASGVWWQVTDKPFAKDNYLESSGSSMFVAAMLKGIRLGYLSDKYMPAATKGYEGILNEFVTKDVQGTYHLNRAVSGAGLGGSPYRDGSYEYYVKEPKRDDDLKAIGPFMQAAIEYELKDKQSIGKGKTVLLDRYFNNEYKDGKRYHYTWEDRHDSGFSWMGQIFIDHGADIANMDTAPSAAKLSDAEVYIIVDPDHVKDNPNPNYISSADVEIIKKWVSEGGRLLLMTNDTSNADIIHSNKLAQAFGISFTNKNVNFVKNDNFPEGVVYTSDEGGVFTSGQKVYVKELVTLKTKKNVHKAAVKGKDIVAAAASIGKGKVFVIGDPWLYNEYLNGRKLPFDYKNYDAAIQLVQWLLK
;
A
#
# COMPACT_ATOMS: atom_id res chain seq x y z
N VAL A 1 -8.27 -17.02 -43.42
CA VAL A 1 -9.38 -16.45 -42.61
C VAL A 1 -9.90 -17.56 -41.70
N GLN A 2 -10.09 -17.28 -40.41
CA GLN A 2 -10.61 -18.28 -39.46
C GLN A 2 -12.14 -18.43 -39.66
N ARG A 3 -12.72 -19.60 -39.39
CA ARG A 3 -14.18 -19.82 -39.61
C ARG A 3 -15.05 -18.97 -38.68
N TRP A 4 -14.56 -18.67 -37.47
CA TRP A 4 -15.25 -17.80 -36.52
C TRP A 4 -15.20 -16.30 -36.89
N SER A 5 -14.28 -15.88 -37.76
CA SER A 5 -14.06 -14.46 -38.01
C SER A 5 -15.03 -13.92 -39.07
N ASN A 6 -15.66 -12.79 -38.77
CA ASN A 6 -16.47 -12.04 -39.71
C ASN A 6 -15.65 -11.70 -40.98
N ALA A 7 -16.20 -11.98 -42.16
CA ALA A 7 -15.47 -11.83 -43.42
C ALA A 7 -15.06 -10.39 -43.77
N LYS A 8 -15.74 -9.38 -43.21
CA LYS A 8 -15.43 -7.96 -43.46
C LYS A 8 -14.52 -7.36 -42.39
N THR A 9 -14.78 -7.65 -41.12
CA THR A 9 -14.11 -6.99 -39.99
C THR A 9 -13.01 -7.84 -39.34
N GLY A 10 -13.01 -9.14 -39.58
CA GLY A 10 -12.13 -10.09 -38.89
C GLY A 10 -12.50 -10.36 -37.42
N HIS A 11 -13.55 -9.74 -36.89
CA HIS A 11 -13.97 -9.89 -35.48
C HIS A 11 -14.66 -11.22 -35.21
N SER A 12 -14.58 -11.70 -33.97
CA SER A 12 -15.45 -12.76 -33.44
C SER A 12 -16.89 -12.26 -33.25
N PRO A 13 -17.89 -13.16 -33.15
CA PRO A 13 -19.29 -12.74 -33.14
C PRO A 13 -19.81 -12.27 -31.77
N GLU A 14 -19.12 -12.57 -30.66
CA GLU A 14 -19.60 -12.34 -29.31
C GLU A 14 -18.66 -11.47 -28.45
N PHE A 15 -19.25 -10.73 -27.50
CA PHE A 15 -18.51 -10.01 -26.45
C PHE A 15 -18.40 -10.87 -25.19
N TRP A 16 -17.24 -11.48 -24.99
CA TRP A 16 -16.98 -12.33 -23.84
C TRP A 16 -16.43 -11.54 -22.65
N SER A 17 -17.09 -11.62 -21.51
CA SER A 17 -16.76 -10.81 -20.31
C SER A 17 -15.31 -10.91 -19.88
N ARG A 18 -14.74 -12.11 -19.75
CA ARG A 18 -13.32 -12.22 -19.34
C ARG A 18 -12.34 -11.70 -20.40
N ALA A 19 -12.64 -11.77 -21.69
CA ALA A 19 -11.77 -11.17 -22.71
C ALA A 19 -11.74 -9.64 -22.59
N MET A 20 -12.91 -9.01 -22.40
CA MET A 20 -12.97 -7.57 -22.12
C MET A 20 -12.33 -7.24 -20.77
N GLY A 21 -12.46 -8.13 -19.79
CA GLY A 21 -11.84 -8.01 -18.47
C GLY A 21 -10.33 -7.91 -18.56
N TRP A 22 -9.68 -8.79 -19.34
CA TRP A 22 -8.23 -8.71 -19.59
C TRP A 22 -7.82 -7.40 -20.23
N TYR A 23 -8.63 -6.89 -21.15
CA TYR A 23 -8.32 -5.64 -21.83
C TYR A 23 -8.43 -4.43 -20.88
N ILE A 24 -9.53 -4.29 -20.13
CA ILE A 24 -9.73 -3.12 -19.27
C ILE A 24 -8.78 -3.13 -18.06
N LEU A 25 -8.54 -4.31 -17.46
CA LEU A 25 -7.61 -4.45 -16.34
C LEU A 25 -6.17 -4.20 -16.79
N GLY A 26 -5.76 -4.79 -17.92
CA GLY A 26 -4.44 -4.53 -18.49
C GLY A 26 -4.25 -3.07 -18.89
N LEU A 27 -5.30 -2.40 -19.37
CA LEU A 27 -5.23 -0.98 -19.73
C LEU A 27 -4.96 -0.08 -18.52
N VAL A 28 -5.65 -0.29 -17.40
CA VAL A 28 -5.42 0.53 -16.18
C VAL A 28 -4.05 0.24 -15.55
N ASP A 29 -3.59 -1.02 -15.58
CA ASP A 29 -2.25 -1.39 -15.10
C ASP A 29 -1.16 -0.73 -15.95
N VAL A 30 -1.33 -0.70 -17.27
CA VAL A 30 -0.42 0.03 -18.17
C VAL A 30 -0.45 1.51 -17.85
N LEU A 31 -1.63 2.11 -17.67
CA LEU A 31 -1.78 3.54 -17.37
C LEU A 31 -1.05 3.95 -16.07
N GLU A 32 -1.04 3.10 -15.04
CA GLU A 32 -0.34 3.37 -13.77
C GLU A 32 1.17 3.56 -13.94
N ILE A 33 1.80 2.82 -14.87
CA ILE A 33 3.24 2.91 -15.15
C ILE A 33 3.56 3.71 -16.42
N PHE A 34 2.53 4.22 -17.12
CA PHE A 34 2.70 4.92 -18.38
C PHE A 34 3.28 6.32 -18.13
N PRO A 35 4.37 6.73 -18.80
CA PRO A 35 5.00 8.02 -18.53
C PRO A 35 4.01 9.18 -18.67
N GLU A 36 3.98 10.07 -17.67
CA GLU A 36 3.06 11.22 -17.65
C GLU A 36 3.15 12.10 -18.89
N THR A 37 4.35 12.24 -19.45
CA THR A 37 4.64 13.07 -20.62
C THR A 37 4.38 12.35 -21.96
N HIS A 38 4.01 11.07 -21.96
CA HIS A 38 3.85 10.32 -23.20
C HIS A 38 2.60 10.80 -23.98
N PRO A 39 2.72 11.14 -25.28
CA PRO A 39 1.65 11.78 -26.05
C PRO A 39 0.38 10.93 -26.18
N LYS A 40 0.49 9.61 -26.07
CA LYS A 40 -0.64 8.66 -26.15
C LYS A 40 -1.36 8.40 -24.83
N LYS A 41 -0.91 8.94 -23.70
CA LYS A 41 -1.56 8.67 -22.39
C LYS A 41 -3.03 9.08 -22.39
N LYS A 42 -3.32 10.27 -22.90
CA LYS A 42 -4.70 10.80 -23.03
C LYS A 42 -5.60 9.93 -23.91
N GLU A 43 -5.04 9.31 -24.94
CA GLU A 43 -5.79 8.41 -25.83
C GLU A 43 -6.16 7.12 -25.09
N LEU A 44 -5.22 6.53 -24.34
CA LEU A 44 -5.48 5.35 -23.52
C LEU A 44 -6.50 5.61 -22.41
N ILE A 45 -6.44 6.77 -21.74
CA ILE A 45 -7.45 7.18 -20.76
C ILE A 45 -8.83 7.27 -21.42
N LYS A 46 -8.93 7.88 -22.61
CA LYS A 46 -10.20 7.97 -23.34
C LYS A 46 -10.76 6.59 -23.71
N VAL A 47 -9.92 5.66 -24.16
CA VAL A 47 -10.33 4.27 -24.45
C VAL A 47 -10.83 3.59 -23.18
N PHE A 48 -10.14 3.79 -22.06
CA PHE A 48 -10.51 3.25 -20.76
C PHE A 48 -11.88 3.78 -20.30
N GLU A 49 -12.09 5.10 -20.34
CA GLU A 49 -13.38 5.73 -20.03
C GLU A 49 -14.53 5.21 -20.92
N GLN A 50 -14.30 5.11 -22.24
CA GLN A 50 -15.31 4.63 -23.18
C GLN A 50 -15.70 3.17 -22.95
N LEU A 51 -14.71 2.32 -22.63
CA LEU A 51 -14.98 0.92 -22.30
C LEU A 51 -15.72 0.81 -20.96
N THR A 52 -15.35 1.59 -19.96
CA THR A 52 -16.07 1.67 -18.68
C THR A 52 -17.52 2.09 -18.89
N ASP A 53 -17.78 3.14 -19.70
CA ASP A 53 -19.13 3.57 -20.04
C ASP A 53 -19.96 2.46 -20.71
N ALA A 54 -19.34 1.67 -21.60
CA ALA A 54 -20.01 0.55 -22.25
C ALA A 54 -20.34 -0.57 -21.26
N LEU A 55 -19.40 -0.91 -20.37
CA LEU A 55 -19.59 -1.94 -19.34
C LEU A 55 -20.67 -1.55 -18.34
N VAL A 56 -20.70 -0.30 -17.86
CA VAL A 56 -21.73 0.17 -16.93
C VAL A 56 -23.14 0.08 -17.54
N LYS A 57 -23.30 0.31 -18.85
CA LYS A 57 -24.60 0.19 -19.53
C LYS A 57 -25.16 -1.23 -19.55
N VAL A 58 -24.30 -2.24 -19.50
CA VAL A 58 -24.66 -3.66 -19.56
C VAL A 58 -24.48 -4.38 -18.22
N GLN A 59 -24.22 -3.64 -17.14
CA GLN A 59 -24.21 -4.17 -15.78
C GLN A 59 -25.61 -4.67 -15.42
N ASP A 60 -25.71 -5.86 -14.85
CA ASP A 60 -26.99 -6.41 -14.43
C ASP A 60 -27.58 -5.57 -13.27
N PRO A 61 -28.79 -5.00 -13.43
CA PRO A 61 -29.33 -4.06 -12.44
C PRO A 61 -29.77 -4.75 -11.14
N ALA A 62 -30.02 -6.07 -11.14
CA ALA A 62 -30.44 -6.77 -9.93
C ALA A 62 -29.24 -7.19 -9.07
N SER A 63 -28.26 -7.84 -9.69
CA SER A 63 -27.09 -8.41 -9.02
C SER A 63 -25.90 -7.46 -8.93
N GLY A 64 -25.80 -6.48 -9.85
CA GLY A 64 -24.63 -5.60 -9.94
C GLY A 64 -23.45 -6.18 -10.71
N VAL A 65 -23.52 -7.42 -11.19
CA VAL A 65 -22.40 -8.09 -11.88
C VAL A 65 -22.69 -8.24 -13.38
N TRP A 66 -21.79 -8.91 -14.11
CA TRP A 66 -21.87 -9.03 -15.57
C TRP A 66 -22.06 -10.48 -16.02
N TRP A 67 -22.71 -10.62 -17.17
CA TRP A 67 -23.03 -11.89 -17.82
C TRP A 67 -21.83 -12.45 -18.61
N GLN A 68 -21.73 -13.77 -18.79
CA GLN A 68 -20.66 -14.43 -19.55
C GLN A 68 -20.53 -13.87 -20.98
N VAL A 69 -21.65 -13.79 -21.69
CA VAL A 69 -21.77 -12.97 -22.91
C VAL A 69 -22.38 -11.64 -22.51
N THR A 70 -21.56 -10.58 -22.54
CA THR A 70 -21.78 -9.38 -21.73
C THR A 70 -22.98 -8.56 -22.16
N ASP A 71 -23.26 -8.48 -23.46
CA ASP A 71 -24.33 -7.67 -24.05
C ASP A 71 -25.65 -8.43 -24.24
N LYS A 72 -25.74 -9.68 -23.78
CA LYS A 72 -26.93 -10.55 -23.93
C LYS A 72 -27.51 -10.97 -22.59
N PRO A 73 -27.85 -10.02 -21.68
CA PRO A 73 -28.44 -10.36 -20.40
C PRO A 73 -29.76 -11.13 -20.60
N PHE A 74 -30.04 -12.10 -19.74
CA PHE A 74 -31.26 -12.94 -19.78
C PHE A 74 -31.44 -13.81 -21.04
N ALA A 75 -30.50 -13.80 -21.98
CA ALA A 75 -30.53 -14.74 -23.09
C ALA A 75 -30.43 -16.18 -22.56
N LYS A 76 -31.08 -17.12 -23.27
CA LYS A 76 -31.18 -18.51 -22.85
C LYS A 76 -29.79 -19.11 -22.57
N ASP A 77 -29.62 -19.72 -21.41
CA ASP A 77 -28.37 -20.37 -20.95
C ASP A 77 -27.21 -19.41 -20.62
N ASN A 78 -27.34 -18.08 -20.79
CA ASN A 78 -26.35 -17.14 -20.28
C ASN A 78 -26.34 -17.17 -18.74
N TYR A 79 -25.24 -16.71 -18.14
CA TYR A 79 -25.09 -16.70 -16.69
C TYR A 79 -24.23 -15.53 -16.23
N LEU A 80 -24.44 -15.07 -15.00
CA LEU A 80 -23.56 -14.12 -14.32
C LEU A 80 -22.20 -14.78 -14.07
N GLU A 81 -21.12 -14.12 -14.47
CA GLU A 81 -19.78 -14.72 -14.55
C GLU A 81 -18.79 -13.96 -13.66
N SER A 82 -18.10 -14.69 -12.79
CA SER A 82 -17.34 -14.07 -11.69
C SER A 82 -16.00 -13.49 -12.10
N SER A 83 -15.29 -14.08 -13.07
CA SER A 83 -13.95 -13.60 -13.44
C SER A 83 -14.01 -12.25 -14.16
N GLY A 84 -14.83 -12.12 -15.20
CA GLY A 84 -15.01 -10.85 -15.91
C GLY A 84 -15.56 -9.75 -15.00
N SER A 85 -16.56 -10.06 -14.17
CA SER A 85 -17.10 -9.12 -13.20
C SER A 85 -16.03 -8.61 -12.24
N SER A 86 -15.19 -9.50 -11.70
CA SER A 86 -14.08 -9.13 -10.81
C SER A 86 -13.06 -8.23 -11.50
N MET A 87 -12.73 -8.50 -12.77
CA MET A 87 -11.80 -7.67 -13.55
C MET A 87 -12.36 -6.28 -13.86
N PHE A 88 -13.66 -6.19 -14.18
CA PHE A 88 -14.33 -4.91 -14.40
C PHE A 88 -14.32 -4.06 -13.14
N VAL A 89 -14.68 -4.65 -12.00
CA VAL A 89 -14.70 -3.96 -10.70
C VAL A 89 -13.29 -3.52 -10.30
N ALA A 90 -12.30 -4.41 -10.38
CA ALA A 90 -10.91 -4.07 -10.10
C ALA A 90 -10.43 -2.88 -10.94
N ALA A 91 -10.69 -2.93 -12.26
CA ALA A 91 -10.27 -1.87 -13.15
C ALA A 91 -11.00 -0.55 -12.87
N MET A 92 -12.31 -0.56 -12.62
CA MET A 92 -13.07 0.64 -12.29
C MET A 92 -12.58 1.30 -11.00
N LEU A 93 -12.42 0.52 -9.92
CA LEU A 93 -11.96 1.04 -8.63
C LEU A 93 -10.53 1.59 -8.72
N LYS A 94 -9.62 0.85 -9.36
CA LYS A 94 -8.25 1.31 -9.62
C LYS A 94 -8.22 2.59 -10.46
N GLY A 95 -9.05 2.64 -11.50
CA GLY A 95 -9.20 3.81 -12.36
C GLY A 95 -9.66 5.05 -11.61
N ILE A 96 -10.57 4.90 -10.64
CA ILE A 96 -11.02 5.99 -9.77
C ILE A 96 -9.89 6.41 -8.83
N ARG A 97 -9.22 5.46 -8.16
CA ARG A 97 -8.10 5.72 -7.24
C ARG A 97 -6.98 6.51 -7.94
N LEU A 98 -6.63 6.13 -9.16
CA LEU A 98 -5.58 6.78 -9.96
C LEU A 98 -6.05 8.07 -10.66
N GLY A 99 -7.33 8.45 -10.54
CA GLY A 99 -7.88 9.66 -11.16
C GLY A 99 -8.10 9.57 -12.67
N TYR A 100 -8.06 8.38 -13.26
CA TYR A 100 -8.39 8.14 -14.67
C TYR A 100 -9.90 8.01 -14.93
N LEU A 101 -10.68 7.78 -13.87
CA LEU A 101 -12.14 7.78 -13.89
C LEU A 101 -12.65 8.75 -12.83
N SER A 102 -13.67 9.54 -13.18
CA SER A 102 -14.36 10.40 -12.20
C SER A 102 -15.21 9.59 -11.22
N ASP A 103 -15.55 10.18 -10.07
CA ASP A 103 -16.38 9.55 -9.03
C ASP A 103 -17.79 9.10 -9.50
N LYS A 104 -18.26 9.55 -10.68
CA LYS A 104 -19.53 9.09 -11.28
C LYS A 104 -19.61 7.57 -11.46
N TYR A 105 -18.46 6.89 -11.57
CA TYR A 105 -18.39 5.43 -11.72
C TYR A 105 -18.40 4.68 -10.39
N MET A 106 -18.18 5.36 -9.25
CA MET A 106 -18.12 4.73 -7.92
C MET A 106 -19.39 3.92 -7.59
N PRO A 107 -20.62 4.39 -7.85
CA PRO A 107 -21.82 3.59 -7.56
C PRO A 107 -21.84 2.25 -8.31
N ALA A 108 -21.43 2.24 -9.59
CA ALA A 108 -21.39 1.01 -10.38
C ALA A 108 -20.29 0.06 -9.90
N ALA A 109 -19.12 0.59 -9.56
CA ALA A 109 -17.98 -0.18 -9.05
C ALA A 109 -18.28 -0.81 -7.68
N THR A 110 -18.84 -0.03 -6.74
CA THR A 110 -19.26 -0.51 -5.42
C THR A 110 -20.33 -1.58 -5.52
N LYS A 111 -21.38 -1.32 -6.31
CA LYS A 111 -22.45 -2.31 -6.54
C LYS A 111 -21.91 -3.59 -7.18
N GLY A 112 -20.94 -3.47 -8.08
CA GLY A 112 -20.28 -4.63 -8.67
C GLY A 112 -19.49 -5.44 -7.66
N TYR A 113 -18.74 -4.79 -6.77
CA TYR A 113 -18.00 -5.50 -5.71
C TYR A 113 -18.95 -6.22 -4.74
N GLU A 114 -19.97 -5.52 -4.24
CA GLU A 114 -20.99 -6.12 -3.37
C GLU A 114 -21.74 -7.26 -4.08
N GLY A 115 -22.04 -7.08 -5.37
CA GLY A 115 -22.62 -8.12 -6.22
C GLY A 115 -21.73 -9.36 -6.34
N ILE A 116 -20.42 -9.19 -6.47
CA ILE A 116 -19.46 -10.33 -6.48
C ILE A 116 -19.55 -11.12 -5.18
N LEU A 117 -19.57 -10.43 -4.03
CA LEU A 117 -19.71 -11.09 -2.73
C LEU A 117 -21.03 -11.85 -2.62
N ASN A 118 -22.13 -11.25 -3.08
CA ASN A 118 -23.47 -11.84 -2.95
C ASN A 118 -23.72 -12.99 -3.94
N GLU A 119 -23.26 -12.89 -5.18
CA GLU A 119 -23.54 -13.87 -6.24
C GLU A 119 -22.56 -15.03 -6.29
N PHE A 120 -21.30 -14.77 -5.92
CA PHE A 120 -20.20 -15.68 -6.23
C PHE A 120 -19.49 -16.19 -4.99
N VAL A 121 -19.51 -15.47 -3.86
CA VAL A 121 -18.83 -15.91 -2.64
C VAL A 121 -19.75 -16.76 -1.77
N THR A 122 -19.33 -17.98 -1.47
CA THR A 122 -20.02 -18.87 -0.53
C THR A 122 -19.08 -19.35 0.55
N LYS A 123 -19.62 -19.77 1.69
CA LYS A 123 -18.86 -20.40 2.78
C LYS A 123 -19.27 -21.87 2.91
N ASP A 124 -18.30 -22.77 2.89
CA ASP A 124 -18.54 -24.21 3.08
C ASP A 124 -18.81 -24.55 4.55
N VAL A 125 -19.06 -25.83 4.82
CA VAL A 125 -19.34 -26.32 6.19
C VAL A 125 -18.10 -26.34 7.08
N GLN A 126 -16.89 -26.28 6.51
CA GLN A 126 -15.62 -26.17 7.22
C GLN A 126 -15.27 -24.71 7.55
N GLY A 127 -16.01 -23.76 6.98
CA GLY A 127 -15.81 -22.33 7.14
C GLY A 127 -14.86 -21.70 6.12
N THR A 128 -14.49 -22.42 5.07
CA THR A 128 -13.70 -21.94 3.92
C THR A 128 -14.59 -21.11 3.00
N TYR A 129 -14.05 -20.02 2.46
CA TYR A 129 -14.74 -19.23 1.43
C TYR A 129 -14.35 -19.70 0.03
N HIS A 130 -15.32 -19.73 -0.88
CA HIS A 130 -15.17 -20.10 -2.29
C HIS A 130 -15.66 -19.00 -3.20
N LEU A 131 -14.97 -18.79 -4.33
CA LEU A 131 -15.44 -17.92 -5.42
C LEU A 131 -15.93 -18.78 -6.59
N ASN A 132 -17.23 -18.75 -6.83
CA ASN A 132 -17.90 -19.67 -7.74
C ASN A 132 -18.15 -19.08 -9.13
N ARG A 133 -18.62 -19.92 -10.06
CA ARG A 133 -19.18 -19.51 -11.37
C ARG A 133 -18.18 -18.80 -12.30
N ALA A 134 -16.88 -19.05 -12.15
CA ALA A 134 -15.90 -18.59 -13.13
C ALA A 134 -15.93 -19.51 -14.36
N VAL A 135 -15.86 -18.97 -15.58
CA VAL A 135 -15.69 -19.85 -16.75
C VAL A 135 -14.29 -20.48 -16.74
N SER A 136 -14.18 -21.80 -16.87
CA SER A 136 -12.90 -22.52 -16.74
C SER A 136 -11.87 -22.12 -17.80
N GLY A 137 -12.34 -21.84 -19.01
CA GLY A 137 -11.57 -21.47 -20.19
C GLY A 137 -12.50 -21.25 -21.38
N ALA A 138 -12.13 -20.35 -22.28
CA ALA A 138 -12.78 -20.21 -23.57
C ALA A 138 -11.73 -19.70 -24.58
N GLY A 139 -11.98 -19.89 -25.87
CA GLY A 139 -11.08 -19.42 -26.91
C GLY A 139 -11.67 -19.60 -28.31
N LEU A 140 -10.86 -19.32 -29.32
CA LEU A 140 -11.27 -19.35 -30.71
C LEU A 140 -10.38 -20.31 -31.51
N GLY A 141 -10.93 -20.96 -32.52
CA GLY A 141 -10.24 -21.94 -33.36
C GLY A 141 -9.76 -23.18 -32.60
N GLY A 142 -8.63 -23.76 -33.03
CA GLY A 142 -8.04 -24.95 -32.41
C GLY A 142 -8.71 -26.28 -32.77
N SER A 143 -8.38 -27.32 -32.02
CA SER A 143 -8.96 -28.67 -32.11
C SER A 143 -9.25 -29.21 -30.69
N PRO A 144 -10.51 -29.55 -30.34
CA PRO A 144 -11.72 -29.37 -31.15
C PRO A 144 -11.95 -27.90 -31.52
N TYR A 145 -12.63 -27.67 -32.65
CA TYR A 145 -12.77 -26.32 -33.20
C TYR A 145 -13.75 -25.48 -32.39
N ARG A 146 -13.29 -24.32 -31.93
CA ARG A 146 -14.09 -23.35 -31.17
C ARG A 146 -14.52 -22.23 -32.11
N ASP A 147 -15.80 -22.16 -32.41
CA ASP A 147 -16.37 -21.25 -33.43
C ASP A 147 -16.71 -19.85 -32.90
N GLY A 148 -16.56 -19.63 -31.59
CA GLY A 148 -16.85 -18.33 -30.97
C GLY A 148 -18.34 -17.98 -30.93
N SER A 149 -19.24 -18.91 -31.26
CA SER A 149 -20.69 -18.69 -31.19
C SER A 149 -21.15 -18.43 -29.76
N TYR A 150 -22.34 -17.84 -29.63
CA TYR A 150 -23.02 -17.71 -28.35
C TYR A 150 -23.13 -19.07 -27.63
N GLU A 151 -23.59 -20.10 -28.34
CA GLU A 151 -23.75 -21.46 -27.80
C GLU A 151 -22.43 -22.04 -27.32
N TYR A 152 -21.32 -21.74 -27.99
CA TYR A 152 -19.99 -22.13 -27.54
C TYR A 152 -19.65 -21.47 -26.19
N TYR A 153 -19.79 -20.16 -26.06
CA TYR A 153 -19.41 -19.44 -24.84
C TYR A 153 -20.25 -19.79 -23.61
N VAL A 154 -21.55 -20.02 -23.77
CA VAL A 154 -22.44 -20.35 -22.63
C VAL A 154 -22.33 -21.79 -22.18
N LYS A 155 -21.80 -22.69 -23.03
CA LYS A 155 -21.58 -24.12 -22.70
C LYS A 155 -20.20 -24.43 -22.12
N GLU A 156 -19.26 -23.48 -22.16
CA GLU A 156 -17.96 -23.68 -21.52
C GLU A 156 -18.15 -23.95 -20.01
N PRO A 157 -17.41 -24.92 -19.42
CA PRO A 157 -17.65 -25.34 -18.06
C PRO A 157 -17.27 -24.23 -17.09
N LYS A 158 -18.00 -24.16 -15.98
CA LYS A 158 -17.69 -23.30 -14.85
C LYS A 158 -16.74 -24.05 -13.89
N ARG A 159 -15.88 -23.31 -13.20
CA ARG A 159 -14.97 -23.84 -12.20
C ARG A 159 -14.97 -22.90 -10.99
N ASP A 160 -15.23 -23.45 -9.83
CA ASP A 160 -15.11 -22.74 -8.56
C ASP A 160 -13.63 -22.64 -8.17
N ASP A 161 -13.25 -21.54 -7.54
CA ASP A 161 -11.87 -21.21 -7.17
C ASP A 161 -10.88 -21.23 -8.34
N ASP A 162 -11.34 -20.98 -9.58
CA ASP A 162 -10.43 -20.85 -10.71
C ASP A 162 -9.53 -19.61 -10.51
N LEU A 163 -8.21 -19.81 -10.64
CA LEU A 163 -7.22 -18.75 -10.46
C LEU A 163 -7.42 -17.54 -11.39
N LYS A 164 -8.08 -17.74 -12.54
CA LYS A 164 -8.46 -16.66 -13.47
C LYS A 164 -9.55 -15.74 -12.91
N ALA A 165 -10.24 -16.16 -11.84
CA ALA A 165 -11.20 -15.36 -11.10
C ALA A 165 -10.63 -14.89 -9.75
N ILE A 166 -9.92 -15.78 -9.02
CA ILE A 166 -9.36 -15.45 -7.70
C ILE A 166 -8.39 -14.26 -7.77
N GLY A 167 -7.48 -14.23 -8.75
CA GLY A 167 -6.53 -13.12 -8.91
C GLY A 167 -7.23 -11.76 -9.08
N PRO A 168 -8.13 -11.61 -10.06
CA PRO A 168 -8.92 -10.40 -10.22
C PRO A 168 -9.82 -10.06 -9.02
N PHE A 169 -10.39 -11.06 -8.34
CA PHE A 169 -11.20 -10.82 -7.14
C PHE A 169 -10.36 -10.22 -6.01
N MET A 170 -9.15 -10.73 -5.77
CA MET A 170 -8.24 -10.14 -4.79
C MET A 170 -7.86 -8.70 -5.15
N GLN A 171 -7.62 -8.41 -6.42
CA GLN A 171 -7.36 -7.04 -6.88
C GLN A 171 -8.57 -6.12 -6.65
N ALA A 172 -9.78 -6.59 -6.96
CA ALA A 172 -11.02 -5.86 -6.68
C ALA A 172 -11.19 -5.58 -5.18
N ALA A 173 -10.91 -6.58 -4.32
CA ALA A 173 -11.00 -6.42 -2.87
C ALA A 173 -10.02 -5.38 -2.33
N ILE A 174 -8.76 -5.44 -2.77
CA ILE A 174 -7.73 -4.45 -2.39
C ILE A 174 -8.19 -3.04 -2.79
N GLU A 175 -8.55 -2.83 -4.05
CA GLU A 175 -8.99 -1.52 -4.54
C GLU A 175 -10.26 -1.03 -3.82
N TYR A 176 -11.17 -1.95 -3.48
CA TYR A 176 -12.37 -1.63 -2.71
C TYR A 176 -12.07 -1.18 -1.29
N GLU A 177 -11.08 -1.79 -0.63
CA GLU A 177 -10.63 -1.37 0.71
C GLU A 177 -9.83 -0.06 0.69
N LEU A 178 -9.07 0.19 -0.38
CA LEU A 178 -8.28 1.40 -0.54
C LEU A 178 -9.16 2.64 -0.69
N LYS A 179 -10.35 2.52 -1.32
CA LYS A 179 -11.24 3.66 -1.60
C LYS A 179 -11.53 4.53 -0.36
N ASP A 180 -11.65 3.90 0.81
CA ASP A 180 -12.02 4.57 2.06
C ASP A 180 -10.80 5.20 2.78
N LYS A 181 -9.58 4.79 2.40
CA LYS A 181 -8.31 5.21 3.06
C LYS A 181 -7.69 6.44 2.40
N GLN A 182 -7.87 6.61 1.09
CA GLN A 182 -7.20 7.63 0.27
C GLN A 182 -7.42 9.08 0.75
N SER A 183 -8.56 9.37 1.38
CA SER A 183 -8.85 10.73 1.87
C SER A 183 -7.96 11.20 3.02
N ILE A 184 -7.31 10.28 3.74
CA ILE A 184 -6.52 10.58 4.95
C ILE A 184 -5.25 11.37 4.60
N GLY A 185 -4.57 10.95 3.53
CA GLY A 185 -3.29 11.50 3.07
C GLY A 185 -3.40 12.41 1.85
N LYS A 186 -4.59 12.53 1.23
CA LYS A 186 -4.77 13.29 -0.01
C LYS A 186 -4.21 14.72 0.09
N GLY A 187 -3.30 15.04 -0.82
CA GLY A 187 -2.63 16.34 -0.91
C GLY A 187 -1.55 16.57 0.16
N LYS A 188 -1.12 15.51 0.85
CA LYS A 188 -0.04 15.56 1.83
C LYS A 188 1.21 14.91 1.27
N THR A 189 2.36 15.51 1.56
CA THR A 189 3.67 14.99 1.19
C THR A 189 4.41 14.45 2.40
N VAL A 190 4.99 13.26 2.23
CA VAL A 190 5.84 12.57 3.20
C VAL A 190 7.27 12.59 2.69
N LEU A 191 8.15 13.27 3.41
CA LEU A 191 9.57 13.35 3.09
C LEU A 191 10.35 12.31 3.89
N LEU A 192 11.11 11.49 3.19
CA LEU A 192 12.14 10.64 3.77
C LEU A 192 13.50 11.33 3.68
N ASP A 193 14.18 11.40 4.81
CA ASP A 193 15.54 11.90 4.89
C ASP A 193 16.51 11.00 4.12
N ARG A 194 17.38 11.63 3.34
CA ARG A 194 18.56 11.01 2.70
C ARG A 194 19.81 11.87 2.89
N TYR A 195 19.75 12.83 3.82
CA TYR A 195 20.81 13.77 4.10
C TYR A 195 21.59 13.37 5.36
N PHE A 196 20.87 13.06 6.45
CA PHE A 196 21.45 12.55 7.69
C PHE A 196 21.72 11.05 7.62
N ASN A 197 20.85 10.26 6.97
CA ASN A 197 21.18 8.90 6.53
C ASN A 197 21.61 8.92 5.06
N ASN A 198 22.90 8.82 4.83
CA ASN A 198 23.51 9.04 3.52
C ASN A 198 24.46 7.90 3.15
N GLU A 199 23.98 6.68 3.31
CA GLU A 199 24.73 5.46 3.05
C GLU A 199 24.78 5.08 1.57
N TYR A 200 25.93 4.54 1.16
CA TYR A 200 26.15 4.02 -0.19
C TYR A 200 26.81 2.65 -0.15
N LYS A 201 26.33 1.75 -1.00
CA LYS A 201 26.93 0.44 -1.26
C LYS A 201 27.09 0.25 -2.76
N ASP A 202 28.29 -0.10 -3.19
CA ASP A 202 28.64 -0.30 -4.61
C ASP A 202 28.25 0.90 -5.51
N GLY A 203 28.43 2.12 -5.00
CA GLY A 203 28.12 3.37 -5.71
C GLY A 203 26.62 3.70 -5.83
N LYS A 204 25.74 2.91 -5.22
CA LYS A 204 24.30 3.17 -5.14
C LYS A 204 23.91 3.53 -3.73
N ARG A 205 22.94 4.43 -3.58
CA ARG A 205 22.36 4.74 -2.28
C ARG A 205 21.76 3.45 -1.70
N TYR A 206 22.04 3.20 -0.43
CA TYR A 206 21.59 2.02 0.28
C TYR A 206 20.99 2.42 1.63
N HIS A 207 20.20 1.49 2.14
CA HIS A 207 19.42 1.47 3.37
C HIS A 207 18.22 2.41 3.44
N TYR A 208 17.11 1.84 3.92
CA TYR A 208 15.89 2.54 4.30
C TYR A 208 15.27 3.45 3.23
N THR A 209 15.53 3.20 1.95
CA THR A 209 14.98 4.01 0.85
C THR A 209 13.60 3.52 0.40
N TRP A 210 12.81 4.44 -0.18
CA TRP A 210 11.50 4.10 -0.73
C TRP A 210 11.56 3.09 -1.88
N GLU A 211 12.58 3.19 -2.73
CA GLU A 211 12.74 2.36 -3.92
C GLU A 211 13.28 0.96 -3.64
N ASP A 212 13.90 0.73 -2.48
CA ASP A 212 14.45 -0.58 -2.15
C ASP A 212 13.34 -1.56 -1.74
N ARG A 213 13.20 -2.63 -2.53
CA ARG A 213 12.24 -3.72 -2.32
C ARG A 213 12.84 -4.94 -1.60
N HIS A 214 14.13 -4.90 -1.27
CA HIS A 214 14.78 -5.92 -0.44
C HIS A 214 14.52 -5.66 1.04
N ASP A 215 14.97 -6.57 1.91
CA ASP A 215 14.70 -6.49 3.34
C ASP A 215 15.17 -5.17 3.98
N SER A 216 16.22 -4.54 3.46
CA SER A 216 16.77 -3.25 3.91
C SER A 216 15.92 -2.01 3.62
N GLY A 217 14.92 -2.10 2.75
CA GLY A 217 14.21 -0.91 2.26
C GLY A 217 12.97 -0.51 3.07
N PHE A 218 12.38 0.61 2.64
CA PHE A 218 11.11 1.15 3.16
C PHE A 218 9.96 1.09 2.16
N SER A 219 10.09 0.35 1.05
CA SER A 219 9.04 0.24 0.02
C SER A 219 7.66 -0.14 0.57
N TRP A 220 7.58 -1.02 1.57
CA TRP A 220 6.31 -1.38 2.21
C TRP A 220 5.70 -0.24 3.01
N MET A 221 6.50 0.48 3.81
CA MET A 221 6.00 1.66 4.53
C MET A 221 5.59 2.77 3.56
N GLY A 222 6.36 2.99 2.49
CA GLY A 222 6.01 3.92 1.42
C GLY A 222 4.67 3.56 0.77
N GLN A 223 4.44 2.28 0.49
CA GLN A 223 3.16 1.81 -0.04
C GLN A 223 2.01 2.07 0.95
N ILE A 224 2.21 1.89 2.27
CA ILE A 224 1.18 2.22 3.27
C ILE A 224 0.81 3.71 3.21
N PHE A 225 1.77 4.62 3.04
CA PHE A 225 1.47 6.05 2.86
C PHE A 225 0.68 6.31 1.56
N ILE A 226 1.08 5.71 0.44
CA ILE A 226 0.40 5.82 -0.86
C ILE A 226 -1.04 5.25 -0.78
N ASP A 227 -1.22 4.13 -0.09
CA ASP A 227 -2.52 3.49 0.13
C ASP A 227 -3.47 4.36 0.96
N HIS A 228 -2.92 5.28 1.75
CA HIS A 228 -3.66 6.32 2.47
C HIS A 228 -3.75 7.65 1.70
N GLY A 229 -3.26 7.70 0.47
CA GLY A 229 -3.39 8.82 -0.47
C GLY A 229 -2.35 9.93 -0.34
N ALA A 230 -1.26 9.69 0.42
CA ALA A 230 -0.16 10.64 0.52
C ALA A 230 0.86 10.46 -0.62
N ASP A 231 1.47 11.57 -1.03
CA ASP A 231 2.63 11.57 -1.91
C ASP A 231 3.89 11.30 -1.09
N ILE A 232 4.83 10.53 -1.64
CA ILE A 232 6.13 10.26 -1.01
C ILE A 232 7.25 10.93 -1.81
N ALA A 233 8.21 11.50 -1.10
CA ALA A 233 9.37 12.16 -1.69
C ALA A 233 10.61 12.00 -0.78
N ASN A 234 11.75 12.47 -1.28
CA ASN A 234 13.04 12.38 -0.61
C ASN A 234 13.61 13.76 -0.29
N MET A 235 14.39 13.84 0.79
CA MET A 235 15.16 15.03 1.20
C MET A 235 16.66 14.74 1.12
N ASP A 236 17.34 15.19 0.07
CA ASP A 236 18.79 15.00 -0.14
C ASP A 236 19.67 16.14 0.42
N THR A 237 19.04 17.16 1.00
CA THR A 237 19.73 18.36 1.50
C THR A 237 19.38 18.59 2.96
N ALA A 238 20.20 19.37 3.66
CA ALA A 238 19.88 19.83 5.02
C ALA A 238 18.46 20.44 5.10
N PRO A 239 17.72 20.21 6.19
CA PRO A 239 16.38 20.74 6.37
C PRO A 239 16.40 22.27 6.34
N SER A 240 15.42 22.85 5.66
CA SER A 240 15.20 24.30 5.64
C SER A 240 13.71 24.59 5.71
N ALA A 241 13.34 25.79 6.17
CA ALA A 241 11.94 26.20 6.25
C ALA A 241 11.22 26.08 4.88
N ALA A 242 11.91 26.42 3.79
CA ALA A 242 11.36 26.33 2.44
C ALA A 242 11.18 24.90 1.93
N LYS A 243 12.00 23.94 2.41
CA LYS A 243 11.87 22.53 2.02
C LYS A 243 10.83 21.78 2.84
N LEU A 244 10.66 22.17 4.11
CA LEU A 244 9.68 21.56 5.00
C LEU A 244 8.28 22.17 4.86
N SER A 245 8.14 23.38 4.27
CA SER A 245 6.84 24.04 4.12
C SER A 245 5.82 23.24 3.30
N ASP A 246 6.31 22.41 2.37
CA ASP A 246 5.49 21.64 1.44
C ASP A 246 5.27 20.19 1.91
N ALA A 247 5.72 19.86 3.12
CA ALA A 247 5.65 18.52 3.69
C ALA A 247 4.86 18.50 5.00
N GLU A 248 3.97 17.52 5.10
CA GLU A 248 3.22 17.23 6.30
C GLU A 248 4.00 16.34 7.25
N VAL A 249 4.76 15.39 6.70
CA VAL A 249 5.54 14.42 7.47
C VAL A 249 6.99 14.47 7.03
N TYR A 250 7.91 14.45 7.98
CA TYR A 250 9.34 14.31 7.75
C TYR A 250 9.86 13.13 8.58
N ILE A 251 10.49 12.19 7.89
CA ILE A 251 11.01 10.94 8.45
C ILE A 251 12.53 11.04 8.44
N ILE A 252 13.16 11.06 9.61
CA ILE A 252 14.60 10.89 9.77
C ILE A 252 14.80 9.48 10.29
N VAL A 253 15.62 8.71 9.58
CA VAL A 253 15.96 7.32 9.92
C VAL A 253 17.47 7.21 10.04
N ASP A 254 17.94 6.34 10.93
CA ASP A 254 19.34 5.93 11.10
C ASP A 254 20.42 6.97 10.75
N PRO A 255 20.50 8.12 11.46
CA PRO A 255 21.51 9.14 11.13
C PRO A 255 22.92 8.58 11.21
N ASP A 256 23.68 8.77 10.13
CA ASP A 256 24.98 8.14 9.91
C ASP A 256 25.93 8.39 11.08
N HIS A 257 26.70 7.35 11.43
CA HIS A 257 27.94 7.56 12.16
C HIS A 257 29.14 7.22 11.29
N VAL A 258 30.34 7.48 11.82
CA VAL A 258 31.61 7.37 11.06
C VAL A 258 31.91 5.98 10.49
N LYS A 259 31.23 4.93 10.96
CA LYS A 259 31.37 3.56 10.46
C LYS A 259 30.66 3.37 9.13
N ASP A 260 29.48 3.99 8.97
CA ASP A 260 28.65 3.83 7.77
C ASP A 260 29.04 4.87 6.71
N ASN A 261 29.34 6.08 7.17
CA ASN A 261 29.79 7.18 6.32
C ASN A 261 31.02 7.87 6.94
N PRO A 262 32.19 7.90 6.28
CA PRO A 262 33.37 8.57 6.80
C PRO A 262 33.22 10.08 7.02
N ASN A 263 32.23 10.71 6.39
CA ASN A 263 31.90 12.14 6.54
C ASN A 263 30.39 12.31 6.81
N PRO A 264 29.89 11.95 8.01
CA PRO A 264 28.47 12.07 8.33
C PRO A 264 28.00 13.52 8.31
N ASN A 265 26.78 13.75 7.82
CA ASN A 265 26.10 15.01 8.04
C ASN A 265 25.44 14.95 9.42
N TYR A 266 26.06 15.55 10.43
CA TYR A 266 25.49 15.53 11.78
C TYR A 266 24.37 16.56 11.94
N ILE A 267 23.33 16.18 12.68
CA ILE A 267 22.25 17.10 13.07
C ILE A 267 22.84 18.24 13.91
N SER A 268 22.77 19.45 13.37
CA SER A 268 23.27 20.66 14.02
C SER A 268 22.19 21.33 14.86
N SER A 269 22.59 22.29 15.71
CA SER A 269 21.63 23.11 16.45
C SER A 269 20.74 23.95 15.53
N ALA A 270 21.22 24.34 14.34
CA ALA A 270 20.42 25.08 13.37
C ALA A 270 19.29 24.21 12.79
N ASP A 271 19.59 22.94 12.48
CA ASP A 271 18.59 21.98 12.00
C ASP A 271 17.50 21.74 13.06
N VAL A 272 17.90 21.62 14.33
CA VAL A 272 16.96 21.45 15.45
C VAL A 272 15.99 22.61 15.54
N GLU A 273 16.45 23.85 15.45
CA GLU A 273 15.56 25.02 15.52
C GLU A 273 14.59 25.07 14.32
N ILE A 274 15.05 24.73 13.12
CA ILE A 274 14.22 24.67 11.91
C ILE A 274 13.12 23.61 12.06
N ILE A 275 13.50 22.37 12.42
CA ILE A 275 12.57 21.25 12.55
C ILE A 275 11.59 21.51 13.69
N LYS A 276 12.07 21.99 14.84
CA LYS A 276 11.23 22.30 16.00
C LYS A 276 10.19 23.37 15.68
N LYS A 277 10.58 24.42 14.96
CA LYS A 277 9.64 25.46 14.50
C LYS A 277 8.58 24.85 13.58
N TRP A 278 9.00 24.11 12.55
CA TRP A 278 8.08 23.45 11.60
C TRP A 278 7.09 22.50 12.31
N VAL A 279 7.57 21.66 13.23
CA VAL A 279 6.70 20.82 14.06
C VAL A 279 5.70 21.66 14.84
N SER A 280 6.14 22.73 15.51
CA SER A 280 5.22 23.57 16.31
C SER A 280 4.08 24.19 15.49
N GLU A 281 4.31 24.40 14.18
CA GLU A 281 3.37 24.97 13.22
C GLU A 281 2.42 23.92 12.59
N GLY A 282 2.67 22.62 12.80
CA GLY A 282 1.81 21.53 12.32
C GLY A 282 2.55 20.35 11.69
N GLY A 283 3.87 20.44 11.52
CA GLY A 283 4.69 19.35 10.99
C GLY A 283 4.66 18.10 11.86
N ARG A 284 4.79 16.92 11.24
CA ARG A 284 4.84 15.63 11.93
C ARG A 284 6.20 14.97 11.72
N LEU A 285 6.99 14.86 12.78
CA LEU A 285 8.32 14.24 12.74
C LEU A 285 8.24 12.78 13.14
N LEU A 286 8.79 11.89 12.32
CA LEU A 286 9.14 10.52 12.70
C LEU A 286 10.67 10.44 12.77
N LEU A 287 11.21 10.24 13.98
CA LEU A 287 12.64 10.08 14.20
C LEU A 287 12.94 8.64 14.62
N MET A 288 13.69 7.93 13.80
CA MET A 288 14.14 6.58 14.01
C MET A 288 15.66 6.59 14.07
N THR A 289 16.24 6.00 15.10
CA THR A 289 17.69 5.77 15.17
C THR A 289 17.97 4.28 15.15
N ASN A 290 19.13 3.84 15.61
CA ASN A 290 19.48 2.43 15.76
C ASN A 290 20.09 2.20 17.15
N ASP A 291 20.60 1.01 17.45
CA ASP A 291 21.43 0.82 18.64
C ASP A 291 22.66 1.73 18.62
N THR A 292 23.26 1.96 19.80
CA THR A 292 24.37 2.92 19.96
C THR A 292 25.61 2.65 19.11
N SER A 293 25.71 1.47 18.49
CA SER A 293 26.86 1.05 17.69
C SER A 293 26.67 1.25 16.18
N ASN A 294 25.45 1.60 15.76
CA ASN A 294 25.03 1.66 14.35
C ASN A 294 24.39 3.01 13.97
N ALA A 295 24.20 3.94 14.91
CA ALA A 295 23.67 5.28 14.63
C ALA A 295 24.40 6.37 15.42
N ASP A 296 24.37 7.60 14.92
CA ASP A 296 24.81 8.77 15.69
C ASP A 296 23.75 9.21 16.72
N ILE A 297 23.79 8.55 17.88
CA ILE A 297 22.93 8.87 19.01
C ILE A 297 23.23 10.24 19.62
N ILE A 298 24.47 10.73 19.51
CA ILE A 298 24.88 11.97 20.18
C ILE A 298 24.18 13.18 19.55
N HIS A 299 24.23 13.32 18.23
CA HIS A 299 23.57 14.45 17.57
C HIS A 299 22.08 14.23 17.39
N SER A 300 21.63 12.99 17.17
CA SER A 300 20.20 12.64 17.17
C SER A 300 19.50 13.02 18.48
N ASN A 301 20.20 12.88 19.62
CA ASN A 301 19.68 13.31 20.91
C ASN A 301 19.44 14.82 21.01
N LYS A 302 20.19 15.66 20.28
CA LYS A 302 19.95 17.12 20.26
C LYS A 302 18.55 17.43 19.74
N LEU A 303 18.12 16.71 18.70
CA LEU A 303 16.78 16.84 18.13
C LEU A 303 15.71 16.22 19.04
N ALA A 304 15.89 14.97 19.50
CA ALA A 304 14.92 14.30 20.36
C ALA A 304 14.66 15.10 21.66
N GLN A 305 15.70 15.68 22.26
CA GLN A 305 15.62 16.45 23.51
C GLN A 305 14.81 17.74 23.35
N ALA A 306 14.78 18.33 22.16
CA ALA A 306 13.94 19.48 21.85
C ALA A 306 12.44 19.18 22.04
N PHE A 307 12.07 17.90 21.99
CA PHE A 307 10.71 17.40 22.18
C PHE A 307 10.52 16.61 23.48
N GLY A 308 11.49 16.68 24.40
CA GLY A 308 11.40 16.03 25.71
C GLY A 308 11.63 14.52 25.70
N ILE A 309 12.22 13.99 24.63
CA ILE A 309 12.61 12.58 24.47
C ILE A 309 14.14 12.50 24.47
N SER A 310 14.72 11.40 24.94
CA SER A 310 16.15 11.16 24.81
C SER A 310 16.42 9.68 24.60
N PHE A 311 17.23 9.36 23.61
CA PHE A 311 17.88 8.07 23.49
C PHE A 311 18.85 7.91 24.67
N THR A 312 18.83 6.75 25.29
CA THR A 312 19.77 6.39 26.36
C THR A 312 21.02 5.74 25.77
N ASN A 313 21.87 5.14 26.60
CA ASN A 313 22.97 4.28 26.16
C ASN A 313 22.67 2.80 26.41
N LYS A 314 21.41 2.45 26.66
CA LYS A 314 20.99 1.08 26.95
C LYS A 314 20.41 0.46 25.69
N ASN A 315 21.11 -0.52 25.15
CA ASN A 315 20.62 -1.34 24.05
C ASN A 315 19.85 -2.56 24.57
N VAL A 316 18.80 -2.96 23.87
CA VAL A 316 17.99 -4.16 24.16
C VAL A 316 17.65 -4.88 22.85
N ASN A 317 17.07 -6.09 22.97
CA ASN A 317 16.60 -6.89 21.84
C ASN A 317 17.69 -7.34 20.85
N PHE A 318 18.86 -7.76 21.36
CA PHE A 318 19.90 -8.42 20.55
C PHE A 318 19.47 -9.83 20.13
N VAL A 319 18.62 -9.92 19.11
CA VAL A 319 18.01 -11.19 18.68
C VAL A 319 19.02 -12.06 17.95
N LYS A 320 19.21 -13.28 18.44
CA LYS A 320 20.09 -14.28 17.81
C LYS A 320 19.31 -15.36 17.09
N ASN A 321 19.77 -15.76 15.90
CA ASN A 321 19.25 -16.91 15.15
C ASN A 321 17.71 -16.90 14.99
N ASP A 322 17.14 -15.73 14.68
CA ASP A 322 15.68 -15.54 14.53
C ASP A 322 14.86 -15.97 15.76
N ASN A 323 15.42 -15.88 16.99
CA ASN A 323 14.67 -16.05 18.23
C ASN A 323 13.72 -14.86 18.47
N PHE A 324 12.67 -14.75 17.66
CA PHE A 324 11.74 -13.61 17.64
C PHE A 324 11.22 -13.16 19.02
N PRO A 325 10.93 -14.04 19.99
CA PRO A 325 10.57 -13.65 21.35
C PRO A 325 11.51 -12.62 22.01
N GLU A 326 12.81 -12.64 21.68
CA GLU A 326 13.79 -11.68 22.19
C GLU A 326 13.56 -10.25 21.67
N GLY A 327 12.93 -10.10 20.51
CA GLY A 327 12.60 -8.79 19.89
C GLY A 327 11.21 -8.27 20.23
N VAL A 328 10.44 -8.98 21.07
CA VAL A 328 9.07 -8.58 21.42
C VAL A 328 9.05 -7.25 22.16
N VAL A 329 8.16 -6.38 21.71
CA VAL A 329 7.77 -5.10 22.31
C VAL A 329 6.24 -5.07 22.35
N TYR A 330 5.68 -4.38 23.33
CA TYR A 330 4.23 -4.17 23.42
C TYR A 330 3.88 -2.70 23.22
N THR A 331 2.89 -2.45 22.37
CA THR A 331 2.34 -1.11 22.15
C THR A 331 1.50 -0.65 23.34
N SER A 332 1.31 0.65 23.45
CA SER A 332 0.39 1.31 24.37
C SER A 332 -0.48 2.29 23.59
N ASP A 333 -1.67 2.56 24.13
CA ASP A 333 -2.62 3.57 23.68
C ASP A 333 -2.29 4.99 24.17
N GLU A 334 -1.23 5.18 24.97
CA GLU A 334 -0.78 6.52 25.33
C GLU A 334 -0.45 7.35 24.07
N GLY A 335 -0.99 8.56 23.99
CA GLY A 335 -0.81 9.45 22.84
C GLY A 335 -1.60 9.07 21.59
N GLY A 336 -2.38 7.98 21.65
CA GLY A 336 -3.33 7.57 20.60
C GLY A 336 -2.67 7.08 19.31
N VAL A 337 -1.41 6.63 19.37
CA VAL A 337 -0.71 6.12 18.18
C VAL A 337 -1.15 4.69 17.87
N PHE A 338 -1.21 3.83 18.88
CA PHE A 338 -1.46 2.40 18.70
C PHE A 338 -2.61 1.90 19.56
N THR A 339 -3.17 0.77 19.16
CA THR A 339 -4.00 -0.07 20.00
C THR A 339 -3.12 -0.67 21.10
N SER A 340 -3.56 -0.60 22.34
CA SER A 340 -2.77 -1.08 23.49
C SER A 340 -2.57 -2.60 23.47
N GLY A 341 -1.38 -3.05 23.87
CA GLY A 341 -1.07 -4.47 24.08
C GLY A 341 -0.76 -5.27 22.82
N GLN A 342 -0.63 -4.65 21.64
CA GLN A 342 -0.23 -5.37 20.43
C GLN A 342 1.22 -5.82 20.56
N LYS A 343 1.45 -7.08 20.21
CA LYS A 343 2.78 -7.68 20.13
C LYS A 343 3.45 -7.23 18.84
N VAL A 344 4.52 -6.48 18.93
CA VAL A 344 5.32 -6.05 17.77
C VAL A 344 6.78 -6.48 17.95
N TYR A 345 7.49 -6.56 16.84
CA TYR A 345 8.89 -6.95 16.79
C TYR A 345 9.76 -5.73 16.49
N VAL A 346 10.76 -5.51 17.32
CA VAL A 346 11.81 -4.49 17.14
C VAL A 346 13.13 -5.14 17.54
N LYS A 347 14.12 -5.13 16.66
CA LYS A 347 15.41 -5.77 16.89
C LYS A 347 16.45 -4.69 17.21
N GLU A 348 17.44 -5.04 18.05
CA GLU A 348 18.68 -4.26 18.25
C GLU A 348 18.43 -2.75 18.39
N LEU A 349 17.76 -2.35 19.48
CA LEU A 349 17.27 -0.99 19.66
C LEU A 349 17.90 -0.31 20.88
N VAL A 350 18.01 1.02 20.82
CA VAL A 350 18.33 1.85 21.99
C VAL A 350 17.07 2.29 22.73
N THR A 351 17.06 2.21 24.07
CA THR A 351 15.88 2.60 24.85
C THR A 351 15.79 4.11 25.03
N LEU A 352 14.59 4.60 25.38
CA LEU A 352 14.28 6.01 25.55
C LEU A 352 14.07 6.40 27.02
N LYS A 353 14.30 7.67 27.30
CA LYS A 353 13.81 8.40 28.48
C LYS A 353 12.91 9.53 28.02
N THR A 354 11.89 9.83 28.82
CA THR A 354 10.88 10.83 28.46
C THR A 354 10.62 11.80 29.63
N LYS A 355 10.27 13.05 29.30
CA LYS A 355 9.73 14.01 30.26
C LYS A 355 8.26 13.70 30.56
N LYS A 356 7.71 14.28 31.63
CA LYS A 356 6.36 13.99 32.15
C LYS A 356 5.21 14.08 31.13
N ASN A 357 5.31 14.96 30.13
CA ASN A 357 4.25 15.23 29.15
C ASN A 357 4.42 14.46 27.83
N VAL A 358 5.29 13.46 27.79
CA VAL A 358 5.54 12.63 26.63
C VAL A 358 4.96 11.24 26.87
N HIS A 359 4.24 10.74 25.88
CA HIS A 359 3.52 9.48 25.91
C HIS A 359 4.42 8.30 25.53
N LYS A 360 4.26 7.17 26.21
CA LYS A 360 4.99 5.93 25.91
C LYS A 360 4.20 5.15 24.89
N ALA A 361 4.61 5.19 23.63
CA ALA A 361 3.89 4.49 22.57
C ALA A 361 4.17 2.98 22.56
N ALA A 362 5.37 2.56 23.00
CA ALA A 362 5.70 1.14 23.11
C ALA A 362 6.78 0.88 24.18
N VAL A 363 6.73 -0.32 24.79
CA VAL A 363 7.61 -0.70 25.91
C VAL A 363 8.16 -2.12 25.81
N LYS A 364 9.33 -2.33 26.42
CA LYS A 364 9.97 -3.62 26.70
C LYS A 364 10.10 -3.77 28.21
N GLY A 365 9.12 -4.40 28.86
CA GLY A 365 9.06 -4.43 30.31
C GLY A 365 8.94 -3.01 30.88
N LYS A 366 9.97 -2.52 31.58
CA LYS A 366 10.02 -1.16 32.12
C LYS A 366 10.67 -0.13 31.18
N ASP A 367 11.33 -0.59 30.12
CA ASP A 367 12.05 0.27 29.21
C ASP A 367 11.10 0.84 28.15
N ILE A 368 11.17 2.15 27.92
CA ILE A 368 10.44 2.82 26.84
C ILE A 368 11.24 2.58 25.57
N VAL A 369 10.58 2.13 24.50
CA VAL A 369 11.25 1.88 23.21
C VAL A 369 10.74 2.81 22.11
N ALA A 370 9.48 3.24 22.22
CA ALA A 370 8.92 4.27 21.37
C ALA A 370 8.13 5.30 22.21
N ALA A 371 8.18 6.56 21.79
CA ALA A 371 7.53 7.66 22.48
C ALA A 371 6.87 8.62 21.49
N ALA A 372 5.76 9.23 21.92
CA ALA A 372 5.02 10.21 21.14
C ALA A 372 4.83 11.50 21.94
N ALA A 373 4.92 12.64 21.25
CA ALA A 373 4.69 13.97 21.82
C ALA A 373 3.85 14.83 20.87
N SER A 374 3.05 15.73 21.45
CA SER A 374 2.36 16.79 20.71
C SER A 374 2.99 18.13 21.05
N ILE A 375 3.34 18.92 20.05
CA ILE A 375 4.11 20.16 20.20
C ILE A 375 3.43 21.24 19.36
N GLY A 376 2.78 22.20 20.02
CA GLY A 376 1.93 23.16 19.31
C GLY A 376 0.84 22.41 18.54
N LYS A 377 0.82 22.57 17.20
CA LYS A 377 -0.10 21.86 16.31
C LYS A 377 0.46 20.56 15.74
N GLY A 378 1.75 20.31 15.88
CA GLY A 378 2.41 19.16 15.29
C GLY A 378 2.61 18.01 16.26
N LYS A 379 3.25 16.98 15.72
CA LYS A 379 3.40 15.67 16.34
C LYS A 379 4.83 15.16 16.17
N VAL A 380 5.32 14.44 17.16
CA VAL A 380 6.64 13.79 17.11
C VAL A 380 6.50 12.36 17.58
N PHE A 381 6.99 11.42 16.79
CA PHE A 381 7.17 10.02 17.17
C PHE A 381 8.66 9.68 17.12
N VAL A 382 9.17 9.03 18.16
CA VAL A 382 10.56 8.62 18.28
C VAL A 382 10.64 7.15 18.63
N ILE A 383 11.50 6.40 17.95
CA ILE A 383 11.82 5.00 18.25
C ILE A 383 13.32 4.75 18.07
N GLY A 384 13.89 3.87 18.90
CA GLY A 384 15.33 3.58 18.92
C GLY A 384 15.83 2.53 17.92
N ASP A 385 15.07 2.26 16.86
CA ASP A 385 15.36 1.32 15.77
C ASP A 385 14.81 1.92 14.47
N PRO A 386 15.38 1.63 13.28
CA PRO A 386 14.85 2.00 11.96
C PRO A 386 13.58 1.23 11.60
N TRP A 387 12.73 1.01 12.60
CA TRP A 387 11.59 0.10 12.64
C TRP A 387 10.70 0.26 11.42
N LEU A 388 10.01 -0.82 11.05
CA LEU A 388 9.12 -0.89 9.88
C LEU A 388 9.86 -0.98 8.52
N TYR A 389 11.11 -1.43 8.52
CA TYR A 389 11.77 -1.86 7.28
C TYR A 389 11.18 -3.16 6.72
N ASN A 390 11.37 -3.37 5.42
CA ASN A 390 10.66 -4.37 4.63
C ASN A 390 10.72 -5.79 5.22
N GLU A 391 11.84 -6.18 5.85
CA GLU A 391 12.05 -7.49 6.48
C GLU A 391 10.90 -7.91 7.41
N TYR A 392 10.32 -6.95 8.14
CA TYR A 392 9.33 -7.19 9.19
C TYR A 392 7.92 -6.67 8.89
N LEU A 393 7.69 -6.15 7.69
CA LEU A 393 6.36 -5.74 7.20
C LEU A 393 5.77 -6.68 6.16
N ASN A 394 6.60 -7.38 5.41
CA ASN A 394 6.19 -8.15 4.23
C ASN A 394 5.45 -9.48 4.55
N GLY A 395 5.27 -9.82 5.83
CA GLY A 395 4.60 -11.05 6.27
C GLY A 395 5.37 -12.36 6.04
N ARG A 396 6.62 -12.32 5.56
CA ARG A 396 7.41 -13.53 5.25
C ARG A 396 8.17 -14.08 6.45
N LYS A 397 8.63 -13.21 7.36
CA LYS A 397 9.57 -13.58 8.43
C LYS A 397 8.92 -13.70 9.81
N LEU A 398 8.04 -12.77 10.18
CA LEU A 398 7.43 -12.76 11.51
C LEU A 398 6.29 -13.77 11.62
N PRO A 399 6.15 -14.46 12.78
CA PRO A 399 4.95 -15.23 13.09
C PRO A 399 3.67 -14.36 13.07
N PHE A 400 2.52 -14.98 12.78
CA PHE A 400 1.24 -14.29 12.54
C PHE A 400 0.70 -13.47 13.73
N ASP A 401 1.14 -13.78 14.96
CA ASP A 401 0.73 -13.06 16.17
C ASP A 401 1.42 -11.69 16.31
N TYR A 402 2.47 -11.42 15.53
CA TYR A 402 3.11 -10.10 15.49
C TYR A 402 2.35 -9.13 14.59
N LYS A 403 2.13 -7.92 15.10
CA LYS A 403 1.27 -6.90 14.50
C LYS A 403 2.03 -5.73 13.88
N ASN A 404 3.25 -5.98 13.38
CA ASN A 404 4.10 -4.94 12.80
C ASN A 404 3.41 -4.19 11.63
N TYR A 405 2.77 -4.91 10.71
CA TYR A 405 2.04 -4.28 9.60
C TYR A 405 0.85 -3.43 10.09
N ASP A 406 0.06 -3.96 11.02
CA ASP A 406 -1.07 -3.22 11.61
C ASP A 406 -0.60 -1.99 12.41
N ALA A 407 0.54 -2.10 13.09
CA ALA A 407 1.16 -0.98 13.80
C ALA A 407 1.70 0.06 12.82
N ALA A 408 2.30 -0.35 11.69
CA ALA A 408 2.72 0.56 10.63
C ALA A 408 1.54 1.39 10.09
N ILE A 409 0.40 0.73 9.81
CA ILE A 409 -0.83 1.41 9.38
C ILE A 409 -1.28 2.44 10.42
N GLN A 410 -1.31 2.06 11.70
CA GLN A 410 -1.73 2.96 12.79
C GLN A 410 -0.80 4.17 12.93
N LEU A 411 0.51 3.97 12.85
CA LEU A 411 1.49 5.07 12.87
C LEU A 411 1.32 6.00 11.66
N VAL A 412 1.18 5.45 10.45
CA VAL A 412 0.95 6.23 9.23
C VAL A 412 -0.32 7.06 9.34
N GLN A 413 -1.43 6.47 9.78
CA GLN A 413 -2.67 7.21 10.00
C GLN A 413 -2.53 8.31 11.06
N TRP A 414 -1.78 8.04 12.13
CA TRP A 414 -1.54 9.02 13.19
C TRP A 414 -0.66 10.20 12.72
N LEU A 415 0.31 9.94 11.84
CA LEU A 415 1.16 10.96 11.21
C LEU A 415 0.40 11.80 10.17
N LEU A 416 -0.48 11.16 9.38
CA LEU A 416 -1.25 11.85 8.36
C LEU A 416 -2.41 12.67 8.94
N LYS A 417 -3.04 12.25 10.04
CA LYS A 417 -4.08 13.05 10.73
C LYS A 417 -3.44 14.22 11.47
#